data_AF-A0A9W8CQU2-F1
#
_entry.id   AF-A0A9W8CQU2-F1
#
_cell.length_a   1.000
_cell.length_b   1.000
_cell.length_c   1.000
_cell.angle_alpha   90.00
_cell.angle_beta   90.00
_cell.angle_gamma   90.00
#
_symmetry.space_group_name_H-M   'P 1'
#
loop_
_entity.id
_entity.type
_entity.pdbx_description
1 polymer ?
#
loop_
_entity_poly.entity_id
_entity_poly.type
_entity_poly.pdbx_seq_one_letter_code
_entity_poly.pdbx_strand_id
1 'polypeptide(L)'
;IKTVKNEEELIIVLAEAMRCHSSLVNDCGILHRDISTNNILVVRDNGDSSATPHGLLIDFDFAIKVDNTERKARAERSGTLPFMSIANLLNLEY
;
A
#
# COMPACT_ATOMS: atom_id res chain seq x y z
N ILE A 1 -10.35 -2.18 -3.08
CA ILE A 1 -10.67 -3.58 -3.48
C ILE A 1 -12.16 -3.94 -3.53
N LYS A 2 -13.09 -3.10 -3.03
CA LYS A 2 -14.50 -3.48 -2.77
C LYS A 2 -15.35 -3.85 -4.01
N THR A 3 -14.86 -3.58 -5.22
CA THR A 3 -15.58 -3.81 -6.48
C THR A 3 -15.02 -4.99 -7.28
N VAL A 4 -14.13 -5.80 -6.70
CA VAL A 4 -13.70 -7.07 -7.32
C VAL A 4 -14.85 -8.07 -7.33
N LYS A 5 -14.90 -8.92 -8.36
CA LYS A 5 -16.01 -9.87 -8.58
C LYS A 5 -15.70 -11.31 -8.21
N ASN A 6 -14.43 -11.70 -8.25
CA ASN A 6 -13.97 -13.06 -7.97
C ASN A 6 -12.53 -13.04 -7.43
N GLU A 7 -12.02 -14.22 -7.07
CA GLU A 7 -10.69 -14.39 -6.49
C GLU A 7 -9.57 -14.00 -7.46
N GLU A 8 -9.75 -14.23 -8.76
CA GLU A 8 -8.78 -13.87 -9.79
C GLU A 8 -8.60 -12.34 -9.86
N GLU A 9 -9.71 -11.59 -9.91
CA GLU A 9 -9.68 -10.13 -9.89
C GLU A 9 -9.03 -9.58 -8.61
N LEU A 10 -9.29 -10.22 -7.46
CA LEU A 10 -8.65 -9.84 -6.20
C LEU A 10 -7.13 -10.05 -6.25
N ILE A 11 -6.67 -11.18 -6.78
CA ILE A 11 -5.24 -11.49 -6.92
C ILE A 11 -4.57 -10.46 -7.83
N ILE A 12 -5.18 -10.13 -8.97
CA ILE A 12 -4.63 -9.13 -9.92
C ILE A 12 -4.47 -7.77 -9.24
N VAL A 13 -5.53 -7.27 -8.61
CA VAL A 13 -5.53 -5.96 -7.94
C VAL A 13 -4.49 -5.89 -6.82
N LEU A 14 -4.38 -6.95 -6.00
CA LEU A 14 -3.39 -6.98 -4.92
C LEU A 14 -1.96 -7.10 -5.46
N ALA A 15 -1.74 -7.91 -6.49
CA ALA A 15 -0.43 -8.08 -7.11
C ALA A 15 0.09 -6.77 -7.69
N GLU A 16 -0.76 -6.00 -8.39
CA GLU A 16 -0.36 -4.70 -8.94
C GLU A 16 -0.09 -3.65 -7.85
N ALA A 17 -0.91 -3.60 -6.80
CA ALA A 17 -0.65 -2.71 -5.67
C ALA A 17 0.69 -3.02 -4.98
N MET A 18 1.00 -4.31 -4.79
CA MET A 18 2.27 -4.73 -4.18
C MET A 18 3.47 -4.52 -5.12
N ARG A 19 3.27 -4.65 -6.43
CA ARG A 19 4.29 -4.31 -7.43
C ARG A 19 4.60 -2.82 -7.40
N CYS A 20 3.57 -1.96 -7.34
CA CYS A 20 3.72 -0.52 -7.16
C CYS A 20 4.50 -0.20 -5.88
N HIS A 21 4.10 -0.77 -4.74
CA HIS A 21 4.83 -0.61 -3.48
C HIS A 21 6.30 -1.03 -3.59
N SER A 22 6.57 -2.18 -4.23
CA SER A 22 7.94 -2.68 -4.40
C SER A 22 8.79 -1.74 -5.25
N SER A 23 8.25 -1.21 -6.35
CA SER A 23 8.95 -0.19 -7.15
C SER A 23 9.16 1.11 -6.40
N LEU A 24 8.19 1.56 -5.59
CA LEU A 24 8.37 2.76 -4.76
C LEU A 24 9.55 2.61 -3.79
N VAL A 25 9.66 1.45 -3.14
CA VAL A 25 10.76 1.17 -2.22
C VAL A 25 12.09 1.07 -2.97
N ASN A 26 12.15 0.25 -4.01
CA ASN A 26 13.42 -0.08 -4.69
C ASN A 26 13.93 1.05 -5.60
N ASP A 27 13.03 1.70 -6.34
CA ASP A 27 13.39 2.66 -7.38
C ASP A 27 13.32 4.11 -6.89
N CYS A 28 12.49 4.39 -5.88
CA CYS A 28 12.30 5.75 -5.36
C CYS A 28 12.73 5.93 -3.89
N GLY A 29 13.07 4.84 -3.18
CA GLY A 29 13.35 4.89 -1.75
C GLY A 29 12.16 5.36 -0.92
N ILE A 30 10.92 5.12 -1.36
CA ILE A 30 9.69 5.55 -0.70
C ILE A 30 9.00 4.34 -0.06
N LEU A 31 8.77 4.40 1.25
CA LEU A 31 7.98 3.42 2.00
C LEU A 31 6.60 3.99 2.31
N HIS A 32 5.54 3.32 1.84
CA HIS A 32 4.16 3.80 1.96
C HIS A 32 3.62 3.82 3.40
N ARG A 33 3.95 2.78 4.18
CA ARG A 33 3.55 2.56 5.59
C ARG A 33 2.06 2.39 5.91
N ASP A 34 1.14 2.75 5.03
CA ASP A 34 -0.31 2.49 5.23
C ASP A 34 -0.94 1.63 4.12
N ILE A 35 -0.45 0.39 3.98
CA ILE A 35 -1.07 -0.56 3.05
C ILE A 35 -2.34 -1.13 3.70
N SER A 36 -3.48 -0.83 3.10
CA SER A 36 -4.78 -1.33 3.54
C SER A 36 -5.72 -1.55 2.35
N THR A 37 -6.81 -2.27 2.58
CA THR A 37 -7.84 -2.50 1.56
C THR A 37 -8.58 -1.24 1.11
N ASN A 38 -8.53 -0.18 1.92
CA ASN A 38 -9.08 1.14 1.63
C ASN A 38 -8.15 1.98 0.75
N ASN A 39 -6.85 1.74 0.83
CA ASN A 39 -5.82 2.49 0.09
C ASN A 39 -5.44 1.81 -1.24
N ILE A 40 -6.25 0.83 -1.68
CA ILE A 40 -6.11 0.18 -2.98
C ILE A 40 -7.41 0.36 -3.77
N LEU A 41 -7.34 1.15 -4.83
CA LEU A 41 -8.43 1.31 -5.78
C LEU A 41 -8.43 0.17 -6.80
N VAL A 42 -9.64 -0.18 -7.24
CA VAL A 42 -9.86 -1.09 -8.36
C VAL A 42 -10.21 -0.22 -9.56
N VAL A 43 -9.33 -0.20 -10.56
CA VAL A 43 -9.50 0.59 -11.78
C VAL A 43 -9.92 -0.35 -12.90
N ARG A 44 -10.83 0.08 -13.78
CA ARG A 44 -11.22 -0.66 -14.99
C ARG A 44 -11.18 0.29 -16.17
N ASP A 45 -10.64 -0.19 -17.27
CA ASP A 45 -10.49 0.61 -18.48
C ASP A 45 -11.84 1.09 -18.99
N ASN A 46 -11.92 2.41 -19.25
CA ASN A 46 -13.11 3.09 -19.78
C ASN A 46 -14.41 2.85 -18.99
N GLY A 47 -14.32 2.46 -17.72
CA GLY A 47 -15.49 2.13 -16.89
C GLY A 47 -16.20 0.83 -17.31
N ASP A 48 -15.60 0.05 -18.22
CA ASP A 48 -16.15 -1.24 -18.61
C ASP A 48 -16.05 -2.22 -17.43
N SER A 49 -17.21 -2.56 -16.88
CA SER A 49 -17.27 -3.50 -15.76
C SER A 49 -16.79 -4.91 -16.12
N SER A 50 -16.73 -5.26 -17.40
CA SER A 50 -16.25 -6.55 -17.89
C SER A 50 -14.74 -6.59 -18.15
N ALA A 51 -14.08 -5.42 -18.17
CA ALA A 51 -12.63 -5.34 -18.33
C ALA A 51 -11.89 -5.93 -17.13
N THR A 52 -10.69 -6.46 -17.41
CA THR A 52 -9.75 -6.89 -16.37
C THR A 52 -9.44 -5.71 -15.45
N PRO A 53 -9.59 -5.86 -14.12
CA PRO A 53 -9.30 -4.77 -13.21
C PRO A 53 -7.81 -4.59 -12.98
N HIS A 54 -7.44 -3.36 -12.62
CA HIS A 54 -6.10 -2.98 -12.19
C HIS A 54 -6.11 -2.51 -10.73
N GLY A 55 -5.00 -2.77 -10.04
CA GLY A 55 -4.76 -2.31 -8.68
C GLY A 55 -3.97 -1.02 -8.64
N LEU A 56 -4.53 0.01 -8.02
CA LEU A 56 -3.86 1.30 -7.83
C LEU A 56 -3.69 1.59 -6.35
N LEU A 57 -2.44 1.65 -5.89
CA LEU A 57 -2.07 2.08 -4.54
C LEU A 57 -2.18 3.61 -4.42
N ILE A 58 -2.86 4.08 -3.39
CA ILE A 58 -3.12 5.51 -3.12
C ILE A 58 -2.83 5.83 -1.65
N ASP A 59 -2.92 7.11 -1.30
CA ASP A 59 -2.82 7.64 0.07
C ASP A 59 -1.41 7.53 0.68
N PHE A 60 -0.58 8.53 0.36
CA PHE A 60 0.83 8.61 0.74
C PHE A 60 1.07 9.53 1.94
N ASP A 61 0.03 9.92 2.67
CA ASP A 61 0.17 10.87 3.79
C ASP A 61 1.08 10.34 4.91
N PHE A 62 1.16 9.01 5.04
CA PHE A 62 2.08 8.33 5.96
C PHE A 62 3.39 7.89 5.30
N ALA A 63 3.63 8.16 4.03
CA ALA A 63 4.82 7.68 3.34
C ALA A 63 6.11 8.39 3.82
N ILE A 64 7.24 7.69 3.78
CA ILE A 64 8.56 8.24 4.15
C ILE A 64 9.62 7.88 3.11
N LYS A 65 10.69 8.68 3.06
CA LYS A 65 11.92 8.28 2.36
C LYS A 65 12.78 7.39 3.27
N VAL A 66 13.18 6.23 2.76
CA VAL A 66 13.99 5.23 3.46
C VAL A 66 15.40 5.76 3.76
N ASP A 67 15.95 6.60 2.88
CA ASP A 67 17.33 7.11 2.98
C ASP A 67 17.48 8.32 3.93
N ASN A 68 16.38 8.88 4.45
CA ASN A 68 16.47 9.90 5.48
C ASN A 68 16.83 9.24 6.81
N THR A 69 18.14 9.09 7.04
CA THR A 69 18.82 8.71 8.29
C THR A 69 18.48 9.57 9.50
N GLU A 70 17.68 10.62 9.32
CA GLU A 70 17.04 11.28 10.44
C GLU A 70 15.88 10.41 10.92
N ARG A 71 16.17 9.62 11.96
CA ARG A 71 15.22 9.05 12.94
C ARG A 71 14.34 10.14 13.60
N LYS A 72 13.93 11.18 12.87
CA LYS A 72 13.12 12.29 13.32
C LYS A 72 11.70 11.80 13.46
N ALA A 73 11.43 11.40 14.70
CA ALA A 73 10.17 10.91 15.21
C ALA A 73 9.71 9.63 14.50
N ARG A 74 9.72 8.51 15.24
CA ARG A 74 8.77 7.42 14.94
C ARG A 74 7.41 8.09 14.80
N ALA A 75 6.92 8.16 13.57
CA ALA A 75 5.58 8.67 13.32
C ALA A 75 4.65 7.81 14.17
N GLU A 76 4.02 8.45 15.15
CA GLU A 76 3.05 7.88 16.08
C GLU A 76 2.24 6.81 15.37
N ARG A 77 2.35 5.54 15.79
CA ARG A 77 1.56 4.37 15.32
C ARG A 77 0.77 4.64 14.04
N SER A 78 1.48 4.88 12.95
CA SER A 78 0.86 5.37 11.71
C SER A 78 0.41 4.21 10.85
N GLY A 79 -0.73 4.37 10.20
CA GLY A 79 -1.34 3.36 9.33
C GLY A 79 -2.49 2.59 9.98
N THR A 80 -3.06 1.69 9.21
CA THR A 80 -4.28 0.97 9.55
C THR A 80 -4.00 -0.17 10.53
N LEU A 81 -4.51 -0.07 11.76
CA LEU A 81 -4.15 -0.96 12.90
C LEU A 81 -4.09 -2.47 12.58
N PRO A 82 -5.09 -3.10 11.92
CA PRO A 82 -5.03 -4.52 11.56
C PRO A 82 -3.90 -4.91 10.60
N PHE A 83 -3.31 -3.96 9.87
CA PHE A 83 -2.26 -4.20 8.85
C PHE A 83 -0.89 -3.67 9.27
N MET A 84 -0.79 -3.12 10.48
CA MET A 84 0.45 -2.58 11.01
C MET A 84 1.43 -3.71 11.38
N SER A 85 2.72 -3.52 11.09
CA SER A 85 3.75 -4.48 11.50
C SER A 85 3.85 -4.58 13.03
N ILE A 86 4.22 -5.75 13.55
CA ILE A 86 4.40 -5.99 14.99
C ILE A 86 5.44 -5.01 15.57
N ALA A 87 6.51 -4.73 14.83
CA ALA A 87 7.53 -3.78 15.25
C ALA A 87 6.96 -2.37 15.46
N ASN A 88 6.09 -1.91 14.56
CA ASN A 88 5.42 -0.62 14.71
C ASN A 88 4.37 -0.63 15.83
N LEU A 89 3.62 -1.73 15.99
CA LEU A 89 2.59 -1.84 17.02
C LEU A 89 3.18 -1.84 18.44
N LEU A 90 4.30 -2.53 18.61
CA LEU A 90 5.04 -2.70 19.87
C LEU A 90 6.18 -1.70 20.07
N ASN A 91 6.40 -0.77 19.12
CA ASN A 91 7.51 0.19 19.14
C ASN A 91 8.90 -0.45 19.35
N LEU A 92 9.15 -1.60 18.72
CA LEU A 92 10.45 -2.28 18.82
C LEU A 92 11.55 -1.44 18.14
N GLU A 93 12.74 -1.38 18.74
CA GLU A 93 13.94 -0.77 18.14
C GLU A 93 14.75 -1.81 17.37
N TYR A 94 15.31 -1.41 16.21
CA TYR A 94 16.32 -2.14 15.45
C TYR A 94 17.65 -1.38 15.45
#